data_AF-A0AAE1YDG9-F1
#
_entry.id   AF-A0AAE1YDG9-F1
#
_cell.length_a   1.000
_cell.length_b   1.000
_cell.length_c   1.000
_cell.angle_alpha   90.00
_cell.angle_beta   90.00
_cell.angle_gamma   90.00
#
_symmetry.space_group_name_H-M   'P 1'
#
loop_
_entity.id
_entity.type
_entity.pdbx_description
1 polymer ?
#
loop_
_entity_poly.entity_id
_entity_poly.type
_entity_poly.pdbx_seq_one_letter_code
_entity_poly.pdbx_strand_id
1 'polypeptide(L)'
;MALIVPVNCARLTVPRRAHVSAHRRRFDVSATLSSPPRGDAAVVDWVKETASFFEQDSRPIMLFDGVCNLCNGGVKFVRDNDRRRNIRFEALQSEAGKKLLQRSGRAPDDISSVVLVERDRSYIKSEAVLKIMEYINLPFPQLAFFLQFVPLFVRDFVYENIADNRYNFFGRSDSCDI
;
A
#
# COMPACT_ATOMS: atom_id res chain seq x y z
N MET A 1 -26.49 -47.95 35.26
CA MET A 1 -27.66 -48.86 35.15
C MET A 1 -28.65 -48.23 34.20
N ALA A 2 -28.91 -48.92 33.08
CA ALA A 2 -30.07 -48.88 32.17
C ALA A 2 -30.53 -47.50 31.62
N LEU A 3 -30.71 -47.29 30.30
CA LEU A 3 -31.80 -47.80 29.44
C LEU A 3 -31.51 -47.26 28.01
N ILE A 4 -31.20 -48.06 26.97
CA ILE A 4 -32.09 -48.71 25.97
C ILE A 4 -33.54 -48.17 26.05
N VAL A 5 -34.20 -47.64 25.01
CA VAL A 5 -34.73 -48.27 23.77
C VAL A 5 -35.43 -47.17 22.90
N PRO A 6 -36.17 -47.46 21.79
CA PRO A 6 -35.77 -47.81 20.44
C PRO A 6 -36.13 -46.76 19.36
N VAL A 7 -35.62 -47.04 18.16
CA VAL A 7 -36.13 -46.67 16.83
C VAL A 7 -37.65 -46.92 16.69
N ASN A 8 -38.37 -45.99 16.07
CA ASN A 8 -39.59 -46.36 15.34
C ASN A 8 -39.67 -45.66 13.98
N CYS A 9 -39.96 -46.49 12.98
CA CYS A 9 -39.97 -46.20 11.56
C CYS A 9 -41.42 -46.26 11.10
N ALA A 10 -41.99 -45.18 10.56
CA ALA A 10 -43.29 -45.26 9.90
C ALA A 10 -43.48 -44.18 8.81
N ARG A 11 -43.17 -44.64 7.59
CA ARG A 11 -43.90 -44.48 6.33
C ARG A 11 -44.44 -43.09 5.94
N LEU A 12 -43.74 -42.57 4.94
CA LEU A 12 -44.16 -41.63 3.91
C LEU A 12 -45.54 -41.97 3.32
N THR A 13 -46.36 -40.92 3.18
CA THR A 13 -47.43 -40.85 2.16
C THR A 13 -47.21 -39.58 1.33
N VAL A 14 -47.15 -39.75 0.01
CA VAL A 14 -46.92 -38.68 -0.98
C VAL A 14 -48.27 -38.14 -1.41
N PRO A 15 -48.52 -36.81 -1.39
CA PRO A 15 -49.79 -36.25 -1.86
C PRO A 15 -49.78 -36.04 -3.38
N ARG A 16 -50.96 -36.30 -3.98
CA ARG A 16 -51.30 -36.09 -5.39
C ARG A 16 -51.26 -34.60 -5.76
N ARG A 17 -50.69 -34.33 -6.95
CA ARG A 17 -50.65 -33.01 -7.63
C ARG A 17 -52.05 -32.44 -7.87
N ALA A 18 -52.22 -31.16 -7.53
CA ALA A 18 -53.33 -30.34 -8.00
C ALA A 18 -52.84 -29.34 -9.06
N HIS A 19 -53.78 -28.97 -9.93
CA HIS A 19 -53.68 -28.23 -11.18
C HIS A 19 -52.95 -26.87 -11.11
N VAL A 20 -52.18 -26.59 -12.16
CA VAL A 20 -51.52 -25.31 -12.43
C VAL A 20 -52.49 -24.37 -13.15
N SER A 21 -52.81 -23.24 -12.53
CA SER A 21 -53.45 -22.09 -13.18
C SER A 21 -52.38 -21.02 -13.43
N ALA A 22 -52.22 -20.64 -14.70
CA ALA A 22 -51.25 -19.67 -15.17
C ALA A 22 -51.71 -18.24 -14.85
N HIS A 23 -51.31 -17.72 -13.69
CA HIS A 23 -51.38 -16.30 -13.38
C HIS A 23 -50.03 -15.64 -13.67
N ARG A 24 -49.98 -14.80 -14.73
CA ARG A 24 -48.89 -13.83 -14.94
C ARG A 24 -48.81 -12.92 -13.72
N ARG A 25 -47.83 -13.14 -12.84
CA ARG A 25 -47.42 -12.15 -11.84
C ARG A 25 -46.24 -11.36 -12.40
N ARG A 26 -46.39 -10.04 -12.42
CA ARG A 26 -45.28 -9.10 -12.52
C ARG A 26 -44.35 -9.39 -11.33
N PHE A 27 -43.12 -9.80 -11.62
CA PHE A 27 -42.08 -9.89 -10.61
C PHE A 27 -41.59 -8.46 -10.33
N ASP A 28 -42.14 -7.85 -9.29
CA ASP A 28 -41.44 -6.77 -8.60
C ASP A 28 -40.28 -7.43 -7.84
N VAL A 29 -39.12 -7.52 -8.50
CA VAL A 29 -37.88 -7.94 -7.86
C VAL A 29 -37.42 -6.79 -6.97
N SER A 30 -37.98 -6.74 -5.76
CA SER A 30 -37.40 -6.00 -4.66
C SER A 30 -36.13 -6.75 -4.24
N ALA A 31 -35.03 -6.51 -4.96
CA ALA A 31 -33.71 -6.97 -4.58
C ALA A 31 -33.30 -6.22 -3.31
N THR A 32 -33.66 -6.76 -2.15
CA THR A 32 -32.93 -6.48 -0.92
C THR A 32 -31.53 -7.02 -1.13
N LEU A 33 -30.61 -6.17 -1.57
CA LEU A 33 -29.18 -6.39 -1.48
C LEU A 33 -28.84 -6.49 0.01
N SER A 34 -28.99 -7.68 0.58
CA SER A 34 -28.34 -8.04 1.83
C SER A 34 -26.84 -8.01 1.56
N SER A 35 -26.20 -6.92 1.95
CA SER A 35 -24.74 -6.81 1.95
C SER A 35 -24.13 -8.03 2.66
N PRO A 36 -23.10 -8.68 2.10
CA PRO A 36 -22.39 -9.73 2.81
C PRO A 36 -21.68 -9.13 4.03
N PRO A 37 -21.51 -9.88 5.14
CA PRO A 37 -20.77 -9.39 6.29
C PRO A 37 -19.29 -9.35 5.89
N ARG A 38 -18.81 -8.19 5.45
CA ARG A 38 -17.38 -7.94 5.31
C ARG A 38 -16.86 -7.68 6.72
N GLY A 39 -16.18 -8.70 7.26
CA GLY A 39 -15.57 -8.66 8.58
C GLY A 39 -14.72 -7.42 8.78
N ASP A 40 -14.80 -6.91 10.01
CA ASP A 40 -14.11 -5.74 10.53
C ASP A 40 -12.60 -5.94 10.60
N ALA A 41 -11.92 -6.00 9.46
CA ALA A 41 -10.54 -5.54 9.40
C ALA A 41 -10.60 -4.02 9.42
N ALA A 42 -10.47 -3.45 10.61
CA ALA A 42 -10.44 -2.02 10.90
C ALA A 42 -9.86 -1.21 9.74
N VAL A 43 -10.65 -0.27 9.19
CA VAL A 43 -10.13 0.83 8.40
C VAL A 43 -9.32 1.69 9.36
N VAL A 44 -8.09 1.26 9.65
CA VAL A 44 -7.12 2.07 10.35
C VAL A 44 -6.91 3.28 9.45
N ASP A 45 -7.32 4.45 9.94
CA ASP A 45 -7.00 5.72 9.32
C ASP A 45 -5.50 5.95 9.53
N TRP A 46 -4.70 5.28 8.70
CA TRP A 46 -3.24 5.31 8.76
C TRP A 46 -2.73 6.74 8.68
N VAL A 47 -3.48 7.67 8.08
CA VAL A 47 -3.16 9.10 8.05
C VAL A 47 -3.22 9.70 9.45
N LYS A 48 -4.22 9.38 10.27
CA LYS A 48 -4.31 9.82 11.67
C LYS A 48 -3.25 9.20 12.56
N GLU A 49 -3.01 7.89 12.45
CA GLU A 49 -2.00 7.23 13.29
C GLU A 49 -0.60 7.76 12.99
N THR A 50 -0.30 7.97 11.70
CA THR A 50 1.01 8.45 11.27
C THR A 50 1.17 9.98 11.33
N ALA A 51 0.09 10.74 11.57
CA ALA A 51 0.17 12.19 11.79
C ALA A 51 1.08 12.53 12.99
N SER A 52 1.12 11.63 13.99
CA SER A 52 2.01 11.72 15.15
C SER A 52 3.50 11.84 14.76
N PHE A 53 3.95 11.22 13.65
CA PHE A 53 5.33 11.35 13.16
C PHE A 53 5.69 12.76 12.68
N PHE A 54 4.69 13.65 12.53
CA PHE A 54 4.83 15.02 12.02
C PHE A 54 4.43 16.12 13.01
N GLU A 55 4.13 15.76 14.26
CA GLU A 55 3.76 16.71 15.33
C GLU A 55 4.96 17.54 15.80
N GLN A 56 6.09 16.86 16.06
CA GLN A 56 7.32 17.49 16.56
C GLN A 56 8.22 17.99 15.44
N ASP A 57 8.11 17.39 14.26
CA ASP A 57 8.96 17.70 13.10
C ASP A 57 8.15 17.52 11.80
N SER A 58 7.91 18.62 11.09
CA SER A 58 7.11 18.64 9.87
C SER A 58 7.86 18.23 8.60
N ARG A 59 9.17 17.93 8.70
CA ARG A 59 9.97 17.53 7.54
C ARG A 59 9.48 16.21 6.94
N PRO A 60 9.48 16.07 5.61
CA PRO A 60 9.11 14.83 4.94
C PRO A 60 10.08 13.68 5.30
N ILE A 61 9.57 12.45 5.22
CA ILE A 61 10.31 11.23 5.51
C ILE A 61 10.49 10.43 4.21
N MET A 62 11.73 10.25 3.79
CA MET A 62 12.10 9.35 2.70
C MET A 62 12.26 7.93 3.25
N LEU A 63 11.39 7.04 2.80
CA LEU A 63 11.49 5.61 3.09
C LEU A 63 12.42 4.93 2.08
N PHE A 64 13.30 4.06 2.57
CA PHE A 64 14.27 3.34 1.74
C PHE A 64 14.46 1.89 2.18
N ASP A 65 14.93 1.05 1.24
CA ASP A 65 15.32 -0.33 1.51
C ASP A 65 16.79 -0.40 1.94
N GLY A 66 17.05 -0.69 3.22
CA GLY A 66 18.41 -0.76 3.78
C GLY A 66 19.30 -1.88 3.25
N VAL A 67 18.74 -2.91 2.61
CA VAL A 67 19.54 -4.00 2.00
C VAL A 67 19.87 -3.75 0.53
N CYS A 68 19.31 -2.70 -0.09
CA CYS A 68 19.50 -2.41 -1.50
C CYS A 68 20.60 -1.35 -1.70
N ASN A 69 21.68 -1.73 -2.39
CA ASN A 69 22.81 -0.83 -2.68
C ASN A 69 22.39 0.42 -3.47
N LEU A 70 21.45 0.28 -4.41
CA LEU A 70 20.91 1.41 -5.16
C LEU A 70 20.15 2.38 -4.24
N CYS A 71 19.26 1.86 -3.39
CA CYS A 71 18.51 2.67 -2.43
C CYS A 71 19.46 3.37 -1.46
N ASN A 72 20.45 2.66 -0.96
CA ASN A 72 21.48 3.18 -0.06
C ASN A 72 22.31 4.29 -0.73
N GLY A 73 22.69 4.10 -1.99
CA GLY A 73 23.33 5.13 -2.81
C GLY A 73 22.44 6.35 -3.01
N GLY A 74 21.14 6.16 -3.24
CA GLY A 74 20.15 7.22 -3.33
C GLY A 74 20.03 8.03 -2.04
N VAL A 75 19.94 7.37 -0.89
CA VAL A 75 19.92 8.05 0.42
C VAL A 75 21.19 8.86 0.65
N LYS A 76 22.37 8.28 0.37
CA LYS A 76 23.66 9.01 0.47
C LYS A 76 23.66 10.25 -0.43
N PHE A 77 23.23 10.10 -1.68
CA PHE A 77 23.10 11.21 -2.61
C PHE A 77 22.17 12.32 -2.07
N VAL A 78 20.98 11.98 -1.57
CA VAL A 78 20.04 12.97 -1.03
C VAL A 78 20.64 13.64 0.20
N ARG A 79 21.22 12.88 1.13
CA ARG A 79 21.85 13.39 2.36
C ARG A 79 22.98 14.37 2.05
N ASP A 80 23.81 14.07 1.05
CA ASP A 80 24.96 14.88 0.70
C ASP A 80 24.56 16.16 -0.05
N ASN A 81 23.38 16.17 -0.69
CA ASN A 81 22.83 17.31 -1.42
C ASN A 81 21.74 18.09 -0.66
N ASP A 82 21.30 17.61 0.50
CA ASP A 82 20.35 18.27 1.40
C ASP A 82 21.09 18.99 2.55
N ARG A 83 21.73 20.13 2.23
CA ARG A 83 22.55 20.86 3.21
C ARG A 83 21.74 21.44 4.36
N ARG A 84 20.43 21.64 4.16
CA ARG A 84 19.51 22.17 5.17
C ARG A 84 18.85 21.07 5.99
N ARG A 85 19.10 19.79 5.66
CA ARG A 85 18.47 18.63 6.28
C ARG A 85 16.94 18.76 6.23
N ASN A 86 16.39 19.14 5.09
CA ASN A 86 14.96 19.24 4.84
C ASN A 86 14.25 17.87 4.85
N ILE A 87 14.98 16.77 4.62
CA ILE A 87 14.43 15.41 4.54
C ILE A 87 14.93 14.56 5.72
N ARG A 88 14.04 13.73 6.28
CA ARG A 88 14.38 12.66 7.23
C ARG A 88 14.41 11.33 6.50
N PHE A 89 15.18 10.37 7.00
CA PHE A 89 15.27 9.03 6.40
C PHE A 89 14.77 7.98 7.38
N GLU A 90 14.04 6.99 6.87
CA GLU A 90 13.55 5.87 7.67
C GLU A 90 13.63 4.58 6.84
N ALA A 91 14.12 3.51 7.46
CA ALA A 91 14.27 2.23 6.79
C ALA A 91 12.92 1.51 6.72
N LEU A 92 12.58 0.92 5.57
CA LEU A 92 11.34 0.15 5.40
C LEU A 92 11.28 -1.08 6.31
N GLN A 93 12.43 -1.59 6.75
CA GLN A 93 12.52 -2.71 7.68
C GLN A 93 12.10 -2.36 9.12
N SER A 94 12.10 -1.07 9.49
CA SER A 94 11.74 -0.65 10.85
C SER A 94 10.23 -0.66 11.07
N GLU A 95 9.79 -0.74 12.32
CA GLU A 95 8.37 -0.67 12.65
C GLU A 95 7.74 0.67 12.25
N ALA A 96 8.49 1.78 12.34
CA ALA A 96 8.05 3.08 11.88
C ALA A 96 7.91 3.12 10.34
N GLY A 97 8.90 2.58 9.62
CA GLY A 97 8.89 2.48 8.17
C GLY A 97 7.71 1.67 7.63
N LYS A 98 7.41 0.52 8.24
CA LYS A 98 6.25 -0.32 7.86
C LYS A 98 4.93 0.42 8.02
N LYS A 99 4.74 1.14 9.13
CA LYS A 99 3.52 1.95 9.35
C LYS A 99 3.39 3.07 8.33
N LEU A 100 4.47 3.78 8.05
CA LEU A 100 4.51 4.85 7.04
C LEU A 100 4.30 4.31 5.62
N LEU A 101 4.76 3.09 5.33
CA LEU A 101 4.55 2.41 4.05
C LEU A 101 3.07 2.02 3.88
N GLN A 102 2.44 1.45 4.91
CA GLN A 102 1.01 1.12 4.89
C GLN A 102 0.13 2.33 4.61
N ARG A 103 0.46 3.47 5.23
CA ARG A 103 -0.20 4.77 4.96
C ARG A 103 -0.16 5.18 3.49
N SER A 104 0.90 4.81 2.76
CA SER A 104 1.02 5.10 1.33
C SER A 104 0.19 4.17 0.41
N GLY A 105 -0.60 3.25 0.98
CA GLY A 105 -1.39 2.28 0.22
C GLY A 105 -0.58 1.08 -0.29
N ARG A 106 0.62 0.88 0.25
CA ARG A 106 1.56 -0.20 -0.10
C ARG A 106 1.52 -1.29 0.96
N ALA A 107 1.80 -2.52 0.55
CA ALA A 107 1.95 -3.62 1.50
C ALA A 107 3.22 -3.41 2.36
N PRO A 108 3.27 -3.85 3.64
CA PRO A 108 4.41 -3.62 4.53
C PRO A 108 5.72 -4.26 4.05
N ASP A 109 5.61 -5.28 3.22
CA ASP A 109 6.68 -6.04 2.60
C ASP A 109 7.05 -5.53 1.19
N ASP A 110 6.35 -4.52 0.68
CA ASP A 110 6.65 -3.90 -0.61
C ASP A 110 7.86 -2.95 -0.50
N ILE A 111 9.04 -3.56 -0.52
CA ILE A 111 10.34 -2.85 -0.54
C ILE A 111 10.75 -2.40 -1.94
N SER A 112 9.89 -2.53 -2.96
CA SER A 112 10.26 -2.37 -4.37
C SER A 112 10.49 -0.91 -4.80
N SER A 113 10.10 0.07 -3.98
CA SER A 113 10.11 1.47 -4.40
C SER A 113 10.44 2.43 -3.27
N VAL A 114 11.11 3.51 -3.66
CA VAL A 114 11.28 4.73 -2.85
C VAL A 114 9.91 5.35 -2.62
N VAL A 115 9.67 5.78 -1.39
CA VAL A 115 8.44 6.46 -0.96
C VAL A 115 8.83 7.72 -0.21
N LEU A 116 8.18 8.83 -0.50
CA LEU A 116 8.28 10.06 0.28
C LEU A 116 6.96 10.29 1.01
N VAL A 117 7.01 10.43 2.33
CA VAL A 117 5.83 10.69 3.15
C VAL A 117 5.88 12.12 3.69
N GLU A 118 4.87 12.90 3.34
CA GLU A 118 4.56 14.20 3.93
C GLU A 118 3.41 14.06 4.94
N ARG A 119 3.14 15.11 5.71
CA ARG A 119 2.08 15.12 6.74
C ARG A 119 0.72 14.71 6.20
N ASP A 120 0.38 15.14 4.99
CA ASP A 120 -0.96 14.99 4.41
C ASP A 120 -1.00 14.02 3.23
N ARG A 121 0.15 13.71 2.62
CA ARG A 121 0.24 12.93 1.38
C ARG A 121 1.49 12.07 1.33
N SER A 122 1.44 11.00 0.55
CA SER A 122 2.61 10.18 0.21
C SER A 122 2.82 10.17 -1.30
N TYR A 123 4.08 10.12 -1.73
CA TYR A 123 4.50 10.02 -3.12
C TYR A 123 5.27 8.72 -3.30
N ILE A 124 5.10 8.09 -4.46
CA ILE A 124 5.68 6.78 -4.77
C ILE A 124 6.39 6.80 -6.12
N LYS A 125 7.28 5.82 -6.34
CA LYS A 125 8.00 5.63 -7.62
C LYS A 125 8.66 6.93 -8.11
N SER A 126 8.44 7.29 -9.38
CA SER A 126 9.03 8.47 -9.99
C SER A 126 8.51 9.78 -9.39
N GLU A 127 7.28 9.80 -8.87
CA GLU A 127 6.72 10.98 -8.20
C GLU A 127 7.49 11.27 -6.90
N ALA A 128 7.84 10.22 -6.13
CA ALA A 128 8.68 10.36 -4.94
C ALA A 128 10.05 10.96 -5.29
N VAL A 129 10.68 10.47 -6.36
CA VAL A 129 12.00 10.93 -6.80
C VAL A 129 11.97 12.41 -7.17
N LEU A 130 11.00 12.84 -7.97
CA LEU A 130 10.88 14.26 -8.32
C LEU A 130 10.60 15.12 -7.10
N LYS A 131 9.73 14.66 -6.19
CA LYS A 131 9.40 15.42 -4.99
C LYS A 131 10.61 15.57 -4.07
N ILE A 132 11.41 14.51 -3.89
CA ILE A 132 12.70 14.57 -3.17
C ILE A 132 13.62 15.62 -3.80
N MET A 133 13.70 15.68 -5.13
CA MET A 133 14.56 16.64 -5.82
C MET A 133 14.16 18.11 -5.59
N GLU A 134 12.89 18.39 -5.30
CA GLU A 134 12.42 19.74 -4.92
C GLU A 134 12.91 20.16 -3.53
N TYR A 135 13.16 19.21 -2.63
CA TYR A 135 13.57 19.46 -1.25
C TYR A 135 15.08 19.63 -1.06
N ILE A 136 15.90 19.14 -1.99
CA ILE A 136 17.37 19.24 -1.92
C ILE A 136 17.88 20.51 -2.62
N ASN A 137 19.18 20.79 -2.46
CA ASN A 137 19.77 22.05 -2.92
C ASN A 137 19.80 22.19 -4.46
N LEU A 138 19.97 23.42 -4.97
CA LEU A 138 20.17 23.65 -6.41
C LEU A 138 21.38 22.85 -6.94
N PRO A 139 21.30 22.27 -8.15
CA PRO A 139 20.35 22.56 -9.23
C PRO A 139 19.15 21.60 -9.35
N PHE A 140 18.91 20.73 -8.36
CA PHE A 140 17.93 19.65 -8.49
C PHE A 140 16.46 20.10 -8.54
N PRO A 141 16.03 21.14 -7.81
CA PRO A 141 14.67 21.65 -7.96
C PRO A 141 14.37 22.14 -9.39
N GLN A 142 15.35 22.73 -10.09
CA GLN A 142 15.17 23.11 -11.50
C GLN A 142 15.03 21.87 -12.39
N LEU A 143 15.85 20.85 -12.16
CA LEU A 143 15.77 19.61 -12.93
C LEU A 143 14.42 18.89 -12.69
N ALA A 144 13.92 18.88 -11.45
CA ALA A 144 12.59 18.36 -11.13
C ALA A 144 11.48 19.11 -11.87
N PHE A 145 11.57 20.44 -11.91
CA PHE A 145 10.66 21.29 -12.68
C PHE A 145 10.67 20.95 -14.18
N PHE A 146 11.82 20.62 -14.79
CA PHE A 146 11.84 20.20 -16.19
C PHE A 146 11.32 18.77 -16.38
N LEU A 147 11.64 17.85 -15.48
CA LEU A 147 11.20 16.45 -15.55
C LEU A 147 9.70 16.26 -15.27
N GLN A 148 9.03 17.25 -14.69
CA GLN A 148 7.57 17.23 -14.52
C GLN A 148 6.83 17.24 -15.87
N PHE A 149 7.44 17.79 -16.92
CA PHE A 149 6.86 17.82 -18.27
C PHE A 149 6.99 16.48 -19.01
N VAL A 150 7.82 15.57 -18.49
CA VAL A 150 7.92 14.20 -19.04
C VAL A 150 6.66 13.43 -18.63
N PRO A 151 5.93 12.82 -19.59
CA PRO A 151 4.72 12.07 -19.27
C PRO A 151 4.96 10.99 -18.22
N LEU A 152 3.99 10.81 -17.31
CA LEU A 152 4.10 9.88 -16.19
C LEU A 152 4.47 8.47 -16.64
N PHE A 153 3.88 7.98 -17.74
CA PHE A 153 4.16 6.64 -18.25
C PHE A 153 5.63 6.43 -18.65
N VAL A 154 6.29 7.46 -19.20
CA VAL A 154 7.72 7.37 -19.57
C VAL A 154 8.56 7.33 -18.31
N ARG A 155 8.26 8.21 -17.35
CA ARG A 155 9.03 8.34 -16.12
C ARG A 155 8.89 7.10 -15.23
N ASP A 156 7.68 6.56 -15.13
CA ASP A 156 7.42 5.31 -14.40
C ASP A 156 7.99 4.10 -15.13
N PHE A 157 7.95 4.05 -16.47
CA PHE A 157 8.62 2.97 -17.21
C PHE A 157 10.13 2.96 -16.94
N VAL A 158 10.79 4.11 -17.00
CA VAL A 158 12.23 4.20 -16.66
C VAL A 158 12.47 3.78 -15.21
N TYR A 159 11.62 4.23 -14.28
CA TYR A 159 11.71 3.86 -12.88
C TYR A 159 11.60 2.35 -12.66
N GLU A 160 10.59 1.71 -13.24
CA GLU A 160 10.32 0.28 -13.11
C GLU A 160 11.47 -0.55 -13.69
N ASN A 161 12.00 -0.18 -14.86
CA ASN A 161 13.17 -0.86 -15.43
C ASN A 161 14.39 -0.81 -14.48
N ILE A 162 14.63 0.33 -13.82
CA ILE A 162 15.73 0.45 -12.85
C ILE A 162 15.41 -0.35 -11.58
N ALA A 163 14.19 -0.26 -11.06
CA ALA A 163 13.76 -0.92 -9.84
C ALA A 163 13.80 -2.45 -9.98
N ASP A 164 13.34 -2.99 -11.11
CA ASP A 164 13.32 -4.43 -11.38
C ASP A 164 14.72 -5.02 -11.53
N ASN A 165 15.67 -4.22 -12.02
CA ASN A 165 17.05 -4.65 -12.21
C ASN A 165 18.00 -4.23 -11.07
N ARG A 166 17.50 -3.58 -10.02
CA ARG A 166 18.35 -2.97 -8.98
C ARG A 166 19.28 -3.96 -8.28
N TYR A 167 18.79 -5.17 -7.97
CA TYR A 167 19.62 -6.19 -7.32
C TYR A 167 20.57 -6.87 -8.30
N ASN A 168 20.21 -6.95 -9.58
CA ASN A 168 21.05 -7.53 -10.62
C ASN A 168 22.23 -6.62 -10.96
N PHE A 169 22.00 -5.31 -11.02
CA PHE A 169 23.04 -4.34 -11.37
C PHE A 169 23.83 -3.82 -10.17
N PHE A 170 23.19 -3.60 -9.02
CA PHE A 170 23.83 -2.97 -7.86
C PHE A 170 24.07 -3.94 -6.70
N GLY A 171 23.46 -5.13 -6.71
CA GLY A 171 23.59 -6.11 -5.64
C GLY A 171 22.82 -5.76 -4.36
N ARG A 172 23.10 -6.52 -3.30
CA ARG A 172 22.58 -6.31 -1.95
C ARG A 172 23.74 -5.97 -1.00
N SER A 173 23.43 -5.24 0.07
CA SER A 173 24.37 -5.01 1.17
C SER A 173 24.08 -6.01 2.28
N ASP A 174 25.12 -6.66 2.80
CA ASP A 174 25.05 -7.52 3.99
C ASP A 174 25.15 -6.69 5.29
N SER A 175 25.48 -5.40 5.19
CA SER A 175 25.53 -4.45 6.29
C SER A 175 24.67 -3.21 6.03
N CYS A 176 23.90 -2.79 7.04
CA CYS A 176 23.24 -1.48 7.05
C CYS A 176 24.30 -0.41 7.36
N ASP A 177 24.92 0.15 6.31
CA ASP A 177 25.99 1.17 6.41
C ASP A 177 25.48 2.62 6.39
N ILE A 178 24.28 2.90 6.91
CA ILE A 178 23.63 4.22 6.82
C ILE A 178 23.14 4.71 8.18
#